data_AF-R7CZE0-F1
#
_entry.id   AF-R7CZE0-F1
#
_cell.length_a   1.000
_cell.length_b   1.000
_cell.length_c   1.000
_cell.angle_alpha   90.00
_cell.angle_beta   90.00
_cell.angle_gamma   90.00
#
_symmetry.space_group_name_H-M   'P 1'
#
loop_
_entity.id
_entity.type
_entity.pdbx_description
1 polymer ?
#
loop_
_entity_poly.entity_id
_entity_poly.type
_entity_poly.pdbx_seq_one_letter_code
_entity_poly.pdbx_strand_id
1 'polypeptide(L)'
;MTIIEQIQAGLQRKFPGADTATLTRIATKKAEGVTDEAQVDSIVEGVSLTDVMNNYGDFRAGQAQASAVTNYEKKHGLKDGKPAGKPGTDEDPDALLRPPTPGTLHGRHARLPLPGGRHARDVPGGGAGADARGPPGGRAGGAEGRVHVNRREP
;
A
#
# COMPACT_ATOMS: atom_id res chain seq x y z
N MET A 1 -32.32 6.56 2.32
CA MET A 1 -31.05 7.17 1.88
C MET A 1 -30.77 8.30 2.85
N THR A 2 -29.60 8.34 3.48
CA THR A 2 -29.25 9.43 4.41
C THR A 2 -28.80 10.68 3.64
N ILE A 3 -28.86 11.86 4.24
CA ILE A 3 -28.36 13.12 3.63
C ILE A 3 -26.89 12.97 3.23
N ILE A 4 -26.08 12.28 4.05
CA ILE A 4 -24.67 11.98 3.74
C ILE A 4 -24.55 11.16 2.46
N GLU A 5 -25.36 10.10 2.32
CA GLU A 5 -25.36 9.26 1.11
C GLU A 5 -25.78 10.03 -0.14
N GLN A 6 -26.75 10.95 -0.01
CA GLN A 6 -27.20 11.80 -1.13
C GLN A 6 -26.10 12.76 -1.57
N ILE A 7 -25.46 13.45 -0.62
CA ILE A 7 -24.32 14.35 -0.90
C ILE A 7 -23.16 13.54 -1.51
N GLN A 8 -22.81 12.39 -0.94
CA GLN A 8 -21.75 11.54 -1.46
C GLN A 8 -22.04 11.11 -2.90
N ALA A 9 -23.26 10.67 -3.20
CA ALA A 9 -23.66 10.27 -4.56
C ALA A 9 -23.58 11.45 -5.54
N GLY A 10 -23.98 12.66 -5.12
CA GLY A 10 -23.81 13.89 -5.91
C GLY A 10 -22.34 14.20 -6.18
N LEU A 11 -21.49 14.12 -5.17
CA LEU A 11 -20.05 14.35 -5.29
C LEU A 11 -19.35 13.31 -6.18
N GLN A 12 -19.75 12.04 -6.11
CA GLN A 12 -19.22 10.98 -6.99
C GLN A 12 -19.52 11.25 -8.47
N ARG A 13 -20.70 11.80 -8.77
CA ARG A 13 -21.06 12.20 -10.14
C ARG A 13 -20.27 13.42 -10.59
N LYS A 14 -20.06 14.41 -9.71
CA LYS A 14 -19.35 15.66 -10.02
C LYS A 14 -17.83 15.45 -10.19
N PHE A 15 -17.25 14.55 -9.41
CA PHE A 15 -15.81 14.28 -9.40
C PHE A 15 -15.52 12.81 -9.76
N PRO A 16 -15.74 12.41 -11.02
CA PRO A 16 -15.45 11.04 -11.45
C PRO A 16 -13.95 10.78 -11.32
N GLY A 17 -13.60 9.72 -10.58
CA GLY A 17 -12.21 9.33 -10.31
C GLY A 17 -11.62 9.85 -9.00
N ALA A 18 -12.36 10.66 -8.23
CA ALA A 18 -11.96 10.97 -6.86
C ALA A 18 -12.14 9.75 -5.94
N ASP A 19 -11.27 9.65 -4.94
CA ASP A 19 -11.29 8.56 -3.97
C ASP A 19 -12.56 8.59 -3.10
N THR A 20 -13.25 7.45 -3.01
CA THR A 20 -14.53 7.34 -2.31
C THR A 20 -14.43 7.72 -0.84
N ALA A 21 -13.37 7.33 -0.13
CA ALA A 21 -13.22 7.66 1.28
C ALA A 21 -13.05 9.16 1.50
N THR A 22 -12.37 9.84 0.57
CA THR A 22 -12.25 11.30 0.57
C THR A 22 -13.61 11.98 0.35
N LEU A 23 -14.39 11.50 -0.64
CA LEU A 23 -15.73 12.04 -0.91
C LEU A 23 -16.71 11.80 0.25
N THR A 24 -16.67 10.62 0.87
CA THR A 24 -17.46 10.32 2.06
C THR A 24 -17.12 11.26 3.21
N ARG A 25 -15.82 11.54 3.46
CA ARG A 25 -15.39 12.47 4.51
C ARG A 25 -15.88 13.90 4.26
N ILE A 26 -15.86 14.35 3.00
CA ILE A 26 -16.41 15.66 2.62
C ILE A 26 -17.92 15.67 2.82
N ALA A 27 -18.63 14.62 2.38
CA ALA A 27 -20.06 14.50 2.56
C ALA A 27 -20.45 14.52 4.04
N THR A 28 -19.73 13.80 4.92
CA THR A 28 -19.96 13.86 6.37
C THR A 28 -19.77 15.27 6.91
N LYS A 29 -18.65 15.93 6.61
CA LYS A 29 -18.39 17.31 7.06
C LYS A 29 -19.40 18.32 6.54
N LYS A 30 -19.88 18.14 5.31
CA LYS A 30 -20.84 19.06 4.68
C LYS A 30 -22.28 18.77 5.08
N ALA A 31 -22.59 17.55 5.53
CA ALA A 31 -23.88 17.17 6.08
C ALA A 31 -24.06 17.61 7.54
N GLU A 32 -22.99 18.04 8.22
CA GLU A 32 -23.08 18.55 9.59
C GLU A 32 -24.02 19.77 9.64
N GLY A 33 -25.12 19.63 10.40
CA GLY A 33 -26.13 20.68 10.53
C GLY A 33 -27.12 20.78 9.36
N VAL A 34 -27.04 19.86 8.39
CA VAL A 34 -27.99 19.81 7.26
C VAL A 34 -29.15 18.91 7.65
N THR A 35 -30.35 19.48 7.68
CA THR A 35 -31.59 18.78 8.04
C THR A 35 -32.57 18.65 6.88
N ASP A 36 -32.29 19.32 5.75
CA ASP A 36 -33.17 19.36 4.59
C ASP A 36 -32.47 18.79 3.36
N GLU A 37 -33.16 17.88 2.67
CA GLU A 37 -32.68 17.26 1.43
C GLU A 37 -32.61 18.27 0.28
N ALA A 38 -33.42 19.33 0.29
CA ALA A 38 -33.37 20.37 -0.72
C ALA A 38 -32.02 21.11 -0.76
N GLN A 39 -31.27 21.10 0.35
CA GLN A 39 -29.96 21.72 0.44
C GLN A 39 -28.84 20.86 -0.17
N VAL A 40 -29.09 19.57 -0.41
CA VAL A 40 -28.08 18.62 -0.91
C VAL A 40 -27.47 19.08 -2.22
N ASP A 41 -28.29 19.50 -3.18
CA ASP A 41 -27.81 19.93 -4.49
C ASP A 41 -26.94 21.19 -4.38
N SER A 42 -27.36 22.17 -3.58
CA SER A 42 -26.58 23.39 -3.32
C SER A 42 -25.24 23.08 -2.63
N ILE A 43 -25.21 22.11 -1.73
CA ILE A 43 -23.98 21.67 -1.05
C ILE A 43 -23.03 21.02 -2.07
N VAL A 44 -23.53 20.11 -2.89
CA VAL A 44 -22.73 19.39 -3.90
C VAL A 44 -22.17 20.38 -4.93
N GLU A 45 -22.97 21.35 -5.35
CA GLU A 45 -22.54 22.43 -6.24
C GLU A 45 -21.50 23.34 -5.60
N GLY A 46 -21.65 23.65 -4.31
CA GLY A 46 -20.71 24.48 -3.55
C GLY A 46 -19.35 23.81 -3.25
N VAL A 47 -19.24 22.48 -3.36
CA VAL A 47 -17.94 21.79 -3.20
C VAL A 47 -17.08 21.98 -4.44
N SER A 48 -15.88 22.54 -4.24
CA SER A 48 -14.88 22.74 -5.28
C SER A 48 -13.86 21.60 -5.34
N LEU A 49 -13.12 21.48 -6.44
CA LEU A 49 -12.00 20.54 -6.53
C LEU A 49 -10.93 20.82 -5.47
N THR A 50 -10.72 22.08 -5.09
CA THR A 50 -9.80 22.48 -4.02
C THR A 50 -10.19 21.86 -2.68
N ASP A 51 -11.49 21.81 -2.36
CA ASP A 51 -11.98 21.15 -1.15
C ASP A 51 -11.68 19.66 -1.16
N VAL A 52 -11.79 19.02 -2.32
CA VAL A 52 -11.45 17.60 -2.51
C VAL A 52 -9.96 17.38 -2.27
N MET A 53 -9.11 18.20 -2.88
CA MET A 53 -7.65 18.09 -2.73
C MET A 53 -7.20 18.36 -1.29
N ASN A 54 -7.77 19.36 -0.62
CA ASN A 54 -7.45 19.69 0.77
C ASN A 54 -7.85 18.57 1.72
N ASN A 55 -9.05 17.99 1.55
CA ASN A 55 -9.49 16.86 2.38
C ASN A 55 -8.69 15.58 2.09
N TYR A 56 -8.28 15.37 0.84
CA TYR A 56 -7.38 14.26 0.50
C TYR A 56 -6.03 14.41 1.21
N GLY A 57 -5.43 15.60 1.16
CA GLY A 57 -4.16 15.91 1.83
C GLY A 57 -4.25 15.69 3.34
N ASP A 58 -5.27 16.24 4.00
CA ASP A 58 -5.56 16.04 5.43
C ASP A 58 -5.70 14.55 5.78
N PHE A 59 -6.49 13.83 4.97
CA PHE A 59 -6.71 12.41 5.19
C PHE A 59 -5.42 11.61 5.12
N ARG A 60 -4.55 11.87 4.13
CA ARG A 60 -3.26 11.20 3.99
C ARG A 60 -2.29 11.59 5.10
N ALA A 61 -2.25 12.86 5.50
CA ALA A 61 -1.42 13.33 6.60
C ALA A 61 -1.80 12.66 7.92
N GLY A 62 -3.10 12.55 8.22
CA GLY A 62 -3.58 11.86 9.42
C GLY A 62 -3.22 10.37 9.45
N GLN A 63 -3.33 9.67 8.30
CA GLN A 63 -2.92 8.26 8.20
C GLN A 63 -1.40 8.09 8.42
N ALA A 64 -0.59 9.00 7.86
CA ALA A 64 0.84 9.00 8.06
C ALA A 64 1.21 9.24 9.53
N GLN A 65 0.56 10.20 10.19
CA GLN A 65 0.77 10.49 11.61
C GLN A 65 0.44 9.29 12.50
N ALA A 66 -0.74 8.68 12.32
CA ALA A 66 -1.15 7.51 13.11
C ALA A 66 -0.19 6.32 12.92
N SER A 67 0.27 6.10 11.69
CA SER A 67 1.26 5.07 11.37
C SER A 67 2.63 5.37 12.00
N ALA A 68 3.07 6.64 11.96
CA ALA A 68 4.33 7.06 12.56
C ALA A 68 4.31 6.86 14.08
N VAL A 69 3.23 7.24 14.76
CA VAL A 69 3.05 7.03 16.20
C VAL A 69 3.05 5.54 16.52
N THR A 70 2.24 4.74 15.83
CA THR A 70 2.16 3.28 16.06
C THR A 70 3.53 2.60 15.85
N ASN A 71 4.27 3.00 14.81
CA ASN A 71 5.58 2.44 14.52
C ASN A 71 6.63 2.85 15.55
N TYR A 72 6.59 4.11 16.01
CA TYR A 72 7.45 4.60 17.08
C TYR A 72 7.17 3.83 18.38
N GLU A 73 5.89 3.71 18.77
CA GLU A 73 5.48 2.99 19.97
C GLU A 73 5.94 1.54 19.97
N LYS A 74 5.77 0.83 18.85
CA LYS A 74 6.28 -0.54 18.71
C LYS A 74 7.80 -0.65 18.83
N LYS A 75 8.54 0.28 18.23
CA LYS A 75 10.02 0.29 18.28
C LYS A 75 10.56 0.59 19.69
N HIS A 76 9.83 1.37 20.47
CA HIS A 76 10.27 1.83 21.79
C HIS A 76 9.54 1.14 22.95
N GLY A 77 8.75 0.10 22.68
CA GLY A 77 8.00 -0.61 23.72
C GLY A 77 7.02 0.30 24.47
N LEU A 78 6.41 1.24 23.75
CA LEU A 78 5.43 2.19 24.30
C LEU A 78 4.00 1.79 23.86
N LYS A 79 3.01 2.26 24.61
CA LYS A 79 1.59 2.31 24.24
C LYS A 79 1.03 3.62 24.76
N ASP A 80 0.37 4.38 23.89
CA ASP A 80 -0.18 5.71 24.19
C ASP A 80 0.89 6.65 24.80
N GLY A 81 2.12 6.56 24.28
CA GLY A 81 3.29 7.30 24.79
C GLY A 81 3.81 6.86 26.17
N LYS A 82 3.23 5.83 26.79
CA LYS A 82 3.67 5.29 28.10
C LYS A 82 4.42 3.98 27.91
N PRO A 83 5.38 3.64 28.80
CA PRO A 83 6.02 2.33 28.76
C PRO A 83 4.98 1.20 28.82
N ALA A 84 4.93 0.37 27.78
CA ALA A 84 4.14 -0.83 27.78
C ALA A 84 5.01 -1.95 28.35
N GLY A 85 4.55 -2.59 29.44
CA GLY A 85 5.22 -3.76 29.99
C GLY A 85 5.56 -4.79 28.89
N LYS A 86 6.84 -5.20 28.87
CA LYS A 86 7.56 -5.92 27.80
C LYS A 86 6.77 -7.06 27.10
N PRO A 87 7.08 -7.32 25.82
CA PRO A 87 7.68 -8.60 25.46
C PRO A 87 9.17 -8.37 25.12
N GLY A 88 10.03 -9.20 25.70
CA GLY A 88 11.46 -8.93 25.90
C GLY A 88 12.26 -8.55 24.65
N THR A 89 13.03 -7.48 24.79
CA THR A 89 14.43 -7.43 24.35
C THR A 89 15.14 -6.63 25.43
N ASP A 90 16.03 -7.31 26.15
CA ASP A 90 16.90 -6.72 27.16
C ASP A 90 18.01 -5.90 26.46
N GLU A 91 17.61 -4.79 25.85
CA GLU A 91 18.54 -3.71 25.54
C GLU A 91 18.11 -2.52 26.38
N ASP A 92 18.86 -2.28 27.45
CA ASP A 92 18.72 -1.14 28.33
C ASP A 92 18.70 0.14 27.47
N PRO A 93 17.61 0.93 27.47
CA PRO A 93 17.53 2.15 26.65
C PRO A 93 18.57 3.20 27.08
N ASP A 94 19.13 3.05 28.28
CA ASP A 94 20.16 3.91 28.86
C ASP A 94 21.59 3.55 28.40
N ALA A 95 21.77 2.41 27.71
CA ALA A 95 23.07 1.99 27.20
C ALA A 95 23.53 2.80 25.97
N LEU A 96 22.60 3.37 25.21
CA LEU A 96 22.89 4.19 24.02
C LEU A 96 23.25 5.64 24.36
N LEU A 97 22.97 6.09 25.58
CA LEU A 97 23.23 7.47 26.05
C LEU A 97 24.46 7.58 26.95
N ARG A 98 25.04 6.45 27.37
CA ARG A 98 26.27 6.44 28.16
C ARG A 98 27.49 6.54 27.23
N PRO A 99 28.48 7.41 27.52
CA PRO A 99 29.74 7.39 26.79
C PRO A 99 30.40 6.01 26.99
N PRO A 100 31.07 5.46 25.96
CA PRO A 100 31.70 4.15 26.08
C PRO A 100 32.76 4.20 27.19
N THR A 101 32.65 3.31 28.17
CA THR A 101 33.67 3.12 29.19
C THR A 101 34.93 2.53 28.53
N PRO A 102 36.11 3.14 28.72
CA PRO A 102 37.34 2.58 28.19
C PRO A 102 37.70 1.34 29.02
N GLY A 103 37.45 0.15 28.48
CA GLY A 103 37.86 -1.10 29.13
C GLY A 103 37.19 -2.38 28.65
N THR A 104 36.02 -2.33 28.02
CA THR A 104 35.32 -3.57 27.59
C THR A 104 35.65 -3.95 26.15
N LEU A 105 36.95 -4.10 25.85
CA LEU A 105 37.41 -4.81 24.66
C LEU A 105 37.42 -6.32 24.97
N HIS A 106 36.25 -6.94 25.09
CA HIS A 106 36.14 -8.40 25.12
C HIS A 106 35.70 -8.90 23.74
N GLY A 107 36.63 -9.62 23.12
CA GLY A 107 36.61 -9.99 21.71
C GLY A 107 35.34 -10.70 21.26
N ARG A 108 34.73 -10.16 20.21
CA ARG A 108 34.14 -10.96 19.15
C ARG A 108 34.87 -10.60 17.87
N HIS A 109 35.90 -11.38 17.54
CA HIS A 109 36.38 -11.45 16.16
C HIS A 109 35.25 -12.08 15.34
N ALA A 110 34.34 -11.25 14.83
CA ALA A 110 33.56 -11.64 13.67
C ALA A 110 34.57 -11.86 12.55
N ARG A 111 34.87 -13.12 12.23
CA ARG A 111 35.58 -13.45 10.99
C ARG A 111 34.73 -12.93 9.84
N LEU A 112 35.17 -11.82 9.23
CA LEU A 112 34.72 -11.46 7.89
C LEU A 112 35.07 -12.63 6.97
N PRO A 113 34.15 -13.13 6.13
CA PRO A 113 34.56 -13.98 5.03
C PRO A 113 35.35 -13.10 4.04
N LEU A 114 36.63 -13.42 3.87
CA LEU A 114 37.47 -12.81 2.84
C LEU A 114 36.86 -13.12 1.46
N PRO A 115 36.83 -12.17 0.50
CA PRO A 115 36.46 -12.47 -0.87
C PRO A 115 37.62 -13.22 -1.52
N GLY A 116 37.51 -14.56 -1.55
CA GLY A 116 38.45 -15.44 -2.24
C GLY A 116 38.50 -15.11 -3.73
N GLY A 117 39.69 -14.74 -4.19
CA GLY A 117 40.00 -14.41 -5.56
C GLY A 117 39.79 -15.58 -6.54
N ARG A 118 39.52 -15.17 -7.78
CA ARG A 118 39.44 -15.97 -9.00
C ARG A 118 40.71 -16.79 -9.20
N HIS A 119 40.60 -18.05 -9.62
CA HIS A 119 41.56 -18.64 -10.55
C HIS A 119 40.93 -19.78 -11.40
N ALA A 120 41.15 -19.65 -12.71
CA ALA A 120 41.24 -20.65 -13.79
C ALA A 120 40.17 -21.76 -13.88
N ARG A 121 39.31 -21.74 -14.92
CA ARG A 121 39.54 -22.39 -16.23
C ARG A 121 39.97 -23.85 -16.12
N ASP A 122 39.01 -24.75 -16.37
CA ASP A 122 39.22 -25.91 -17.24
C ASP A 122 37.92 -26.22 -18.00
N VAL A 123 38.07 -26.47 -19.29
CA VAL A 123 37.06 -26.73 -20.34
C VAL A 123 37.19 -28.24 -20.73
N PRO A 124 36.34 -28.85 -21.57
CA PRO A 124 35.48 -29.96 -21.20
C PRO A 124 35.85 -31.31 -21.88
N GLY A 125 35.24 -32.39 -21.42
CA GLY A 125 35.14 -33.66 -22.15
C GLY A 125 34.23 -34.60 -21.37
N GLY A 126 33.26 -35.32 -21.93
CA GLY A 126 32.92 -35.63 -23.30
C GLY A 126 32.33 -37.04 -23.33
N GLY A 127 31.06 -37.17 -23.73
CA GLY A 127 30.38 -38.44 -24.06
C GLY A 127 29.71 -39.17 -22.88
N ALA A 128 28.59 -39.89 -23.04
CA ALA A 128 27.67 -40.12 -24.14
C ALA A 128 26.46 -40.90 -23.58
N GLY A 129 25.29 -40.80 -24.23
CA GLY A 129 24.09 -41.60 -23.96
C GLY A 129 22.84 -40.71 -23.78
N ALA A 130 22.25 -40.19 -24.86
CA ALA A 130 21.19 -40.83 -25.66
C ALA A 130 19.89 -41.00 -24.86
N ASP A 131 18.69 -40.67 -25.32
CA ASP A 131 18.14 -39.99 -26.49
C ASP A 131 16.61 -39.92 -26.22
N ALA A 132 15.90 -39.13 -27.03
CA ALA A 132 14.43 -39.12 -27.20
C ALA A 132 13.58 -38.50 -26.05
N ARG A 133 12.69 -37.53 -26.26
CA ARG A 133 12.05 -36.94 -27.46
C ARG A 133 11.54 -35.54 -27.08
N GLY A 134 11.77 -34.57 -27.96
CA GLY A 134 11.15 -33.25 -27.88
C GLY A 134 9.63 -33.27 -28.16
N PRO A 135 8.93 -32.15 -27.94
CA PRO A 135 7.51 -32.03 -28.23
C PRO A 135 7.29 -31.86 -29.74
N PRO A 136 6.35 -32.59 -30.38
CA PRO A 136 5.93 -32.25 -31.73
C PRO A 136 4.89 -31.13 -31.67
N GLY A 137 5.12 -30.07 -32.45
CA GLY A 137 4.14 -29.03 -32.71
C GLY A 137 3.13 -29.41 -33.80
N GLY A 138 2.15 -28.53 -34.02
CA GLY A 138 1.62 -28.24 -35.36
C GLY A 138 0.14 -28.50 -35.66
N ARG A 139 -0.61 -27.39 -35.82
CA ARG A 139 -1.66 -27.06 -36.82
C ARG A 139 -3.04 -27.77 -36.83
N ALA A 140 -4.09 -26.96 -36.67
CA ALA A 140 -5.15 -26.63 -37.65
C ALA A 140 -6.09 -25.57 -36.99
N GLY A 141 -6.33 -24.36 -37.54
CA GLY A 141 -7.35 -24.06 -38.57
C GLY A 141 -8.77 -24.34 -38.02
N GLY A 142 -9.69 -23.41 -37.78
CA GLY A 142 -10.07 -22.18 -38.47
C GLY A 142 -11.56 -22.28 -38.83
N ALA A 143 -12.34 -21.20 -38.63
CA ALA A 143 -13.74 -20.99 -39.07
C ALA A 143 -14.82 -21.70 -38.19
N GLU A 144 -15.99 -21.17 -37.80
CA GLU A 144 -16.88 -20.05 -38.17
C GLU A 144 -17.70 -19.74 -36.89
N GLY A 145 -18.09 -18.52 -36.49
CA GLY A 145 -18.76 -17.49 -37.28
C GLY A 145 -20.28 -17.68 -37.25
N ARG A 146 -21.00 -17.13 -36.26
CA ARG A 146 -22.35 -16.56 -36.43
C ARG A 146 -22.82 -15.78 -35.20
N VAL A 147 -22.47 -14.51 -35.20
CA VAL A 147 -23.24 -13.43 -34.58
C VAL A 147 -24.50 -13.26 -35.44
N HIS A 148 -25.68 -13.46 -34.88
CA HIS A 148 -26.92 -12.97 -35.47
C HIS A 148 -27.39 -11.75 -34.67
N VAL A 149 -27.17 -10.58 -35.27
CA VAL A 149 -27.70 -9.29 -34.86
C VAL A 149 -28.54 -8.74 -36.01
N ASN A 150 -29.65 -8.11 -35.62
CA ASN A 150 -30.56 -7.22 -36.36
C ASN A 150 -31.63 -7.86 -37.26
N ARG A 151 -32.91 -7.51 -37.02
CA ARG A 151 -33.55 -6.36 -37.69
C ARG A 151 -34.94 -6.02 -37.09
N ARG A 152 -35.20 -4.72 -36.91
CA ARG A 152 -36.48 -4.09 -36.56
C ARG A 152 -37.42 -3.97 -37.78
N GLU A 153 -38.72 -4.11 -37.50
CA GLU A 153 -39.89 -3.35 -38.00
C GLU A 153 -40.36 -3.48 -39.47
N PRO A 154 -41.62 -3.11 -39.80
CA PRO A 154 -42.66 -2.37 -39.04
C PRO A 154 -43.82 -3.19 -38.45
#